data_AF-A0A443S0I8-F1
#
_entry.id   AF-A0A443S0I8-F1
#
_cell.length_a   1.000
_cell.length_b   1.000
_cell.length_c   1.000
_cell.angle_alpha   90.00
_cell.angle_beta   90.00
_cell.angle_gamma   90.00
#
_symmetry.space_group_name_H-M   'P 1'
#
loop_
_entity.id
_entity.type
_entity.pdbx_description
1 polymer ?
#
loop_
_entity_poly.entity_id
_entity_poly.type
_entity_poly.pdbx_seq_one_letter_code
_entity_poly.pdbx_strand_id
1 'polypeptide(L)'
;MGQNQSTQCPTVLTRFLNNFQDFQRRASDYGTTVNGFDLRKFCELEWPSFGVHWPPEGTTDLSVALRFRIINFGRPGHPDQMPYIQIWIDILQDNPKWLKPCHLDYKSSGFEVLPPRHFLPRKIPCPLPIPIQ
;
A
#
# COMPACT_ATOMS: atom_id res chain seq x y z
N MET A 1 -1.37 4.50 -33.22
CA MET A 1 -2.03 4.90 -31.97
C MET A 1 -0.94 5.02 -30.91
N GLY A 2 -0.52 6.25 -30.59
CA GLY A 2 0.57 6.51 -29.65
C GLY A 2 0.02 6.62 -28.23
N GLN A 3 0.51 5.78 -27.31
CA GLN A 3 0.18 5.90 -25.90
C GLN A 3 0.96 7.06 -25.30
N ASN A 4 0.24 8.08 -24.84
CA ASN A 4 0.74 9.10 -23.92
C ASN A 4 1.14 8.41 -22.61
N GLN A 5 2.42 8.08 -22.45
CA GLN A 5 2.95 7.58 -21.19
C GLN A 5 3.21 8.77 -20.26
N SER A 6 2.17 9.19 -19.56
CA SER A 6 2.35 9.90 -18.30
C SER A 6 3.16 8.99 -17.37
N THR A 7 4.34 9.43 -16.96
CA THR A 7 5.27 8.74 -16.04
C THR A 7 4.64 8.58 -14.65
N GLN A 8 3.68 7.68 -14.52
CA GLN A 8 3.07 7.35 -13.24
C GLN A 8 3.96 6.34 -12.51
N CYS A 9 4.18 6.57 -11.22
CA CYS A 9 4.82 5.59 -10.35
C CYS A 9 4.10 4.23 -10.50
N PRO A 10 4.82 3.14 -10.83
CA PRO A 10 4.21 1.82 -10.88
C PRO A 10 3.66 1.46 -9.50
N THR A 11 2.50 0.77 -9.50
CA THR A 11 1.87 0.24 -8.28
C THR A 11 2.82 -0.71 -7.55
N VAL A 12 2.56 -0.97 -6.27
CA VAL A 12 3.39 -1.88 -5.48
C VAL A 12 3.40 -3.25 -6.13
N LEU A 13 2.22 -3.80 -6.46
CA LEU A 13 2.09 -5.08 -7.16
C LEU A 13 2.88 -5.11 -8.47
N THR A 14 2.82 -4.04 -9.27
CA THR A 14 3.61 -3.95 -10.50
C THR A 14 5.12 -4.04 -10.23
N ARG A 15 5.61 -3.42 -9.16
CA ARG A 15 7.04 -3.53 -8.78
C ARG A 15 7.42 -4.94 -8.38
N PHE A 16 6.56 -5.62 -7.61
CA PHE A 16 6.76 -7.02 -7.25
C PHE A 16 6.79 -7.93 -8.49
N LEU A 17 5.87 -7.72 -9.43
CA LEU A 17 5.82 -8.49 -10.68
C LEU A 17 7.00 -8.18 -11.61
N ASN A 18 7.45 -6.93 -11.69
CA ASN A 18 8.62 -6.55 -12.49
C ASN A 18 9.92 -7.12 -11.92
N ASN A 19 9.99 -7.36 -10.61
CA ASN A 19 11.16 -7.91 -9.91
C ASN A 19 10.88 -9.34 -9.41
N PHE A 20 10.01 -10.08 -10.09
CA PHE A 20 9.52 -11.38 -9.61
C PHE A 20 10.62 -12.44 -9.46
N GLN A 21 11.77 -12.27 -10.12
CA GLN A 21 12.92 -13.14 -9.92
C GLN A 21 13.44 -13.13 -8.46
N ASP A 22 13.41 -11.98 -7.76
CA ASP A 22 13.77 -11.93 -6.34
C ASP A 22 12.72 -12.64 -5.47
N PHE A 23 11.44 -12.53 -5.86
CA PHE A 23 10.34 -13.24 -5.24
C PHE A 23 10.51 -14.77 -5.37
N GLN A 24 10.85 -15.26 -6.57
CA GLN A 24 11.11 -16.67 -6.82
C GLN A 24 12.37 -17.18 -6.11
N ARG A 25 13.42 -16.37 -6.05
CA ARG A 25 14.65 -16.72 -5.30
C ARG A 25 14.32 -16.99 -3.84
N ARG A 26 13.54 -16.11 -3.20
CA ARG A 26 13.09 -16.28 -1.81
C ARG A 26 12.16 -17.48 -1.64
N ALA A 27 11.30 -17.76 -2.62
CA ALA A 27 10.48 -18.97 -2.60
C ALA A 27 11.32 -20.25 -2.58
N SER A 28 12.39 -20.30 -3.38
CA SER A 28 13.32 -21.43 -3.39
C SER A 28 14.01 -21.63 -2.05
N ASP A 29 14.33 -20.56 -1.31
CA ASP A 29 14.90 -20.64 0.05
C ASP A 29 13.93 -21.34 1.03
N TYR A 30 12.63 -21.29 0.77
CA TYR A 30 11.58 -22.02 1.50
C TYR A 30 11.24 -23.41 0.90
N GLY A 31 11.92 -23.83 -0.17
CA GLY A 31 11.63 -25.09 -0.85
C GLY A 31 10.28 -25.12 -1.57
N THR A 32 9.74 -23.96 -1.95
CA THR A 32 8.46 -23.84 -2.65
C THR A 32 8.61 -23.13 -3.98
N THR A 33 7.66 -23.37 -4.88
CA THR A 33 7.55 -22.65 -6.15
C THR A 33 6.36 -21.71 -6.11
N VAL A 34 6.50 -20.58 -6.82
CA VAL A 34 5.50 -19.51 -6.90
C VAL A 34 5.48 -18.96 -8.31
N ASN A 35 4.35 -18.40 -8.74
CA ASN A 35 4.20 -17.79 -10.04
C ASN A 35 3.53 -16.41 -9.95
N GLY A 36 3.83 -15.54 -10.92
CA GLY A 36 3.36 -14.16 -10.91
C GLY A 36 1.87 -14.02 -11.21
N PHE A 37 1.25 -15.01 -11.86
CA PHE A 37 -0.18 -15.03 -12.13
C PHE A 37 -0.98 -15.18 -10.83
N ASP A 38 -0.60 -16.15 -9.99
CA ASP A 38 -1.21 -16.34 -8.68
C ASP A 38 -0.96 -15.15 -7.77
N LEU A 39 0.27 -14.61 -7.73
CA LEU A 39 0.54 -13.40 -6.95
C LEU A 39 -0.39 -12.24 -7.35
N ARG A 40 -0.60 -12.04 -8.65
CA ARG A 40 -1.53 -11.03 -9.17
C ARG A 40 -2.96 -11.33 -8.73
N LYS A 41 -3.46 -12.54 -8.99
CA LYS A 41 -4.82 -12.97 -8.63
C LYS A 41 -5.08 -12.76 -7.14
N PHE A 42 -4.14 -13.19 -6.30
CA PHE A 42 -4.21 -13.03 -4.87
C PHE A 42 -4.26 -11.56 -4.48
N CYS A 43 -3.34 -10.73 -4.97
CA CYS A 43 -3.28 -9.33 -4.59
C CYS A 43 -4.47 -8.49 -5.10
N GLU A 44 -4.94 -8.73 -6.32
CA GLU A 44 -6.01 -7.93 -6.95
C GLU A 44 -7.41 -8.36 -6.51
N LEU A 45 -7.63 -9.66 -6.25
CA LEU A 45 -8.97 -10.22 -6.07
C LEU A 45 -9.18 -10.81 -4.66
N GLU A 46 -8.26 -11.67 -4.22
CA GLU A 46 -8.50 -12.45 -3.00
C GLU A 46 -8.16 -11.66 -1.74
N TRP A 47 -6.93 -11.14 -1.63
CA TRP A 47 -6.44 -10.42 -0.46
C TRP A 47 -7.31 -9.21 -0.05
N PRO A 48 -7.83 -8.39 -0.99
CA PRO A 48 -8.78 -7.31 -0.66
C PRO A 48 -10.08 -7.82 -0.03
N SER A 49 -10.54 -9.03 -0.35
CA SER A 49 -11.80 -9.58 0.14
C SER A 49 -11.76 -9.99 1.63
N PHE A 50 -10.57 -10.12 2.22
CA PHE A 50 -10.40 -10.52 3.62
C PHE A 50 -10.62 -9.39 4.64
N GLY A 51 -10.96 -8.18 4.20
CA GLY A 51 -11.35 -7.08 5.10
C GLY A 51 -10.20 -6.49 5.94
N VAL A 52 -8.93 -6.75 5.57
CA VAL A 52 -7.74 -6.24 6.28
C VAL A 52 -7.14 -4.97 5.69
N HIS A 53 -7.92 -4.26 4.88
CA HIS A 53 -7.47 -3.08 4.13
C HIS A 53 -6.29 -3.38 3.20
N TRP A 54 -6.27 -4.57 2.61
CA TRP A 54 -5.33 -4.88 1.54
C TRP A 54 -5.77 -4.20 0.23
N PRO A 55 -4.99 -3.29 -0.36
CA PRO A 55 -5.34 -2.63 -1.61
C PRO A 55 -5.05 -3.53 -2.82
N PRO A 56 -5.87 -3.48 -3.89
CA PRO A 56 -5.63 -4.28 -5.10
C PRO A 56 -4.29 -3.95 -5.78
N GLU A 57 -3.79 -2.73 -5.59
CA GLU A 57 -2.48 -2.28 -6.09
C GLU A 57 -1.29 -2.83 -5.28
N GLY A 58 -1.54 -3.56 -4.19
CA GLY A 58 -0.54 -4.03 -3.24
C GLY A 58 -0.08 -2.96 -2.26
N THR A 59 0.57 -3.39 -1.17
CA THR A 59 0.97 -2.52 -0.05
C THR A 59 2.44 -2.63 0.31
N THR A 60 3.05 -1.52 0.69
CA THR A 60 4.35 -1.47 1.38
C THR A 60 4.19 -1.31 2.90
N ASP A 61 2.96 -1.21 3.41
CA ASP A 61 2.71 -1.19 4.85
C ASP A 61 2.84 -2.60 5.42
N LEU A 62 3.94 -2.82 6.13
CA LEU A 62 4.23 -4.08 6.82
C LEU A 62 3.10 -4.48 7.79
N SER A 63 2.40 -3.52 8.39
CA SER A 63 1.29 -3.78 9.31
C SER A 63 0.10 -4.42 8.61
N VAL A 64 -0.21 -3.98 7.38
CA VAL A 64 -1.27 -4.59 6.55
C VAL A 64 -0.86 -6.03 6.18
N ALA A 65 0.40 -6.22 5.76
CA ALA A 65 0.89 -7.55 5.40
C ALA A 65 0.91 -8.53 6.59
N LEU A 66 1.33 -8.08 7.77
CA LEU A 66 1.30 -8.89 9.00
C LEU A 66 -0.14 -9.22 9.45
N ARG A 67 -1.09 -8.28 9.36
CA ARG A 67 -2.51 -8.57 9.61
C ARG A 67 -3.05 -9.63 8.66
N PHE A 68 -2.73 -9.52 7.38
CA PHE A 68 -3.15 -10.50 6.39
C PHE A 68 -2.52 -11.88 6.64
N ARG A 69 -1.25 -11.92 7.08
CA ARG A 69 -0.60 -13.17 7.51
C ARG A 69 -1.37 -13.85 8.64
N ILE A 70 -1.83 -13.13 9.66
CA ILE A 70 -2.60 -13.72 10.77
C ILE A 70 -3.86 -14.44 10.26
N ILE A 71 -4.55 -13.88 9.27
CA ILE A 71 -5.73 -14.51 8.65
C ILE A 71 -5.34 -15.80 7.93
N ASN A 72 -4.28 -15.79 7.12
CA ASN A 72 -3.83 -16.97 6.38
C ASN A 72 -3.44 -18.15 7.28
N PHE A 73 -2.85 -17.85 8.45
CA PHE A 73 -2.43 -18.85 9.44
C PHE A 73 -3.58 -19.25 10.39
N GLY A 74 -4.76 -18.64 10.25
CA GLY A 74 -5.95 -18.90 11.07
C GLY A 74 -6.66 -20.23 10.76
N ARG A 75 -7.87 -20.41 11.31
CA ARG A 75 -8.74 -21.57 11.01
C ARG A 75 -10.16 -21.11 10.65
N PRO A 76 -10.67 -21.45 9.44
CA PRO A 76 -9.91 -22.01 8.32
C PRO A 76 -8.83 -21.04 7.82
N GLY A 77 -7.67 -21.57 7.44
CA GLY A 77 -6.55 -20.80 6.87
C GLY A 77 -6.38 -21.08 5.37
N HIS A 78 -5.36 -20.49 4.75
CA HIS A 78 -5.10 -20.58 3.31
C HIS A 78 -3.65 -21.01 3.02
N PRO A 79 -3.33 -22.33 3.14
CA PRO A 79 -1.98 -22.83 2.98
C PRO A 79 -1.32 -22.50 1.63
N ASP A 80 -2.11 -22.42 0.58
CA ASP A 80 -1.70 -22.06 -0.79
C ASP A 80 -1.19 -20.61 -0.92
N GLN A 81 -1.63 -19.71 -0.03
CA GLN A 81 -1.27 -18.29 -0.03
C GLN A 81 -0.14 -17.97 0.94
N MET A 82 0.17 -18.87 1.88
CA MET A 82 1.20 -18.67 2.90
C MET A 82 2.58 -18.33 2.32
N PRO A 83 3.09 -19.01 1.28
CA PRO A 83 4.37 -18.64 0.67
C PRO A 83 4.37 -17.20 0.15
N TYR A 84 3.28 -16.79 -0.51
CA TYR A 84 3.20 -15.48 -1.14
C TYR A 84 3.22 -14.34 -0.13
N ILE A 85 2.44 -14.45 0.95
CA ILE A 85 2.44 -13.41 2.00
C ILE A 85 3.75 -13.40 2.79
N GLN A 86 4.36 -14.57 3.04
CA GLN A 86 5.63 -14.63 3.74
C GLN A 86 6.74 -13.94 2.93
N ILE A 87 6.87 -14.26 1.64
CA ILE A 87 7.86 -13.64 0.76
C ILE A 87 7.60 -12.14 0.61
N TRP A 88 6.32 -11.72 0.55
CA TRP A 88 5.96 -10.31 0.52
C TRP A 88 6.51 -9.59 1.76
N ILE A 89 6.29 -10.15 2.95
CA ILE A 89 6.80 -9.61 4.22
C ILE A 89 8.34 -9.54 4.22
N ASP A 90 9.02 -10.60 3.80
CA ASP A 90 10.49 -10.64 3.77
C ASP A 90 11.07 -9.53 2.88
N ILE A 91 10.44 -9.28 1.72
CA ILE A 91 10.80 -8.19 0.83
C ILE A 91 10.58 -6.82 1.48
N LEU A 92 9.45 -6.63 2.19
CA LEU A 92 9.20 -5.38 2.91
C LEU A 92 10.25 -5.13 4.01
N GLN A 93 10.66 -6.18 4.71
CA GLN A 93 11.67 -6.11 5.77
C GLN A 93 13.07 -5.81 5.22
N ASP A 94 13.46 -6.47 4.12
CA ASP A 94 14.75 -6.24 3.48
C ASP A 94 14.82 -4.89 2.74
N ASN A 95 13.66 -4.36 2.34
CA ASN A 95 13.49 -3.08 1.66
C ASN A 95 14.48 -2.88 0.48
N PRO A 96 14.42 -3.74 -0.55
CA PRO A 96 15.34 -3.68 -1.67
C PRO A 96 15.15 -2.39 -2.48
N LYS A 97 16.21 -1.96 -3.18
CA LYS A 97 16.20 -0.69 -3.96
C LYS A 97 15.04 -0.59 -4.95
N TRP A 98 14.63 -1.72 -5.55
CA TRP A 98 13.55 -1.77 -6.53
C TRP A 98 12.15 -1.53 -5.92
N LEU A 99 12.00 -1.70 -4.60
CA LEU A 99 10.73 -1.49 -3.89
C LEU A 99 10.46 0.00 -3.64
N LYS A 100 11.51 0.83 -3.59
CA LYS A 100 11.43 2.24 -3.23
C LYS A 100 10.46 3.01 -4.14
N PRO A 101 9.67 3.96 -3.60
CA PRO A 101 8.87 4.89 -4.39
C PRO A 101 9.68 5.46 -5.54
N CYS A 102 9.15 5.41 -6.77
CA CYS A 102 9.72 6.21 -7.83
C CYS A 102 9.59 7.67 -7.40
N HIS A 103 10.69 8.41 -7.43
CA HIS A 103 10.63 9.84 -7.27
C HIS A 103 9.91 10.36 -8.50
N LEU A 104 8.66 10.81 -8.34
CA LEU A 104 8.09 11.71 -9.32
C LEU A 104 8.98 12.96 -9.24
N ASP A 105 9.79 13.20 -10.27
CA ASP A 105 10.32 14.52 -10.52
C ASP A 105 9.12 15.44 -10.79
N TYR A 106 8.47 15.87 -9.71
CA TYR A 106 7.68 17.09 -9.72
C TYR A 106 8.70 18.19 -9.97
N LYS A 107 9.01 18.45 -11.24
CA LYS A 107 9.49 19.78 -11.61
C LYS A 107 8.48 20.73 -10.99
N SER A 108 8.99 21.50 -10.04
CA SER A 108 8.35 22.65 -9.42
C SER A 108 7.91 23.65 -10.50
N SER A 109 6.85 23.34 -11.24
CA SER A 109 6.02 24.35 -11.88
C SER A 109 5.13 24.88 -10.76
N GLY A 110 5.59 25.97 -10.15
CA GLY A 110 5.01 26.57 -8.97
C GLY A 110 3.50 26.66 -9.04
N PHE A 111 2.83 25.73 -8.35
CA PHE A 111 1.56 26.02 -7.76
C PHE A 111 1.85 26.22 -6.28
N GLU A 112 2.01 27.47 -5.90
CA GLU A 112 1.98 27.88 -4.50
C GLU A 112 0.62 27.42 -3.95
N VAL A 113 0.62 26.24 -3.33
CA VAL A 113 -0.51 25.79 -2.53
C VAL A 113 -0.51 26.71 -1.32
N LEU A 114 -1.30 27.78 -1.42
CA LEU A 114 -1.66 28.60 -0.26
C LEU A 114 -2.03 27.65 0.88
N PRO A 115 -1.48 27.86 2.10
CA PRO A 115 -1.80 27.00 3.22
C PRO A 115 -3.32 26.96 3.42
N PRO A 116 -3.89 25.83 3.88
CA PRO A 116 -5.29 25.76 4.23
C PRO A 116 -5.60 26.96 5.14
N ARG A 117 -6.57 27.78 4.75
CA ARG A 117 -7.09 28.80 5.67
C ARG A 117 -7.48 28.05 6.93
N HIS A 118 -6.72 28.28 8.00
CA HIS A 118 -7.17 27.97 9.34
C HIS A 118 -8.53 28.66 9.46
N PHE A 119 -9.61 27.88 9.43
CA PHE A 119 -10.89 28.33 9.95
C PHE A 119 -10.64 28.56 11.43
N LEU A 120 -10.26 29.79 11.76
CA LEU A 120 -10.29 30.24 13.15
C LEU A 120 -11.70 29.93 13.66
N PRO A 121 -11.86 29.23 14.80
CA PRO A 121 -13.18 29.10 15.39
C PRO A 121 -13.68 30.52 15.62
N ARG A 122 -14.80 30.83 14.97
CA ARG A 122 -15.50 32.11 15.13
C ARG A 122 -15.70 32.28 16.64
N LYS A 123 -15.01 33.26 17.24
CA LYS A 123 -15.22 33.63 18.65
C LYS A 123 -16.70 33.99 18.76
N ILE A 124 -17.49 33.11 19.36
CA ILE A 124 -18.84 33.45 19.78
C ILE A 124 -18.66 34.53 20.86
N PRO A 125 -19.16 35.76 20.69
CA PRO A 125 -19.09 36.75 21.75
C PRO A 125 -19.92 36.23 22.92
N CYS A 126 -19.36 36.28 24.13
CA CYS A 126 -20.11 36.02 25.35
C CYS A 126 -21.32 36.99 25.40
N PRO A 127 -22.53 36.53 25.77
CA PRO A 127 -23.65 37.43 25.97
C PRO A 127 -23.33 38.39 27.13
N LEU A 128 -23.51 39.69 26.89
CA LEU A 128 -23.41 40.70 27.95
C LEU A 128 -24.51 40.45 29.00
N PRO A 129 -24.24 40.69 30.30
CA PRO A 129 -25.26 40.60 31.33
C PRO A 129 -26.30 41.72 31.14
N ILE A 130 -27.58 41.35 31.18
CA ILE A 130 -28.72 42.26 31.14
C ILE A 130 -28.76 43.03 32.47
N PRO A 131 -28.85 44.38 32.48
CA PRO A 131 -29.07 45.13 33.70
C PRO A 131 -30.46 44.87 34.27
N ILE A 132 -30.54 44.55 35.56
CA ILE A 132 -31.79 44.47 36.30
C ILE A 132 -32.19 45.90 36.68
N GLN A 133 -33.34 46.35 36.19
CA GLN A 133 -34.16 47.42 36.77
C GLN A 133 -35.60 46.93 36.81
#